data_AF-A0A0C1EC96-F1
#
_entry.id   AF-A0A0C1EC96-F1
#
_cell.length_a   1.000
_cell.length_b   1.000
_cell.length_c   1.000
_cell.angle_alpha   90.00
_cell.angle_beta   90.00
_cell.angle_gamma   90.00
#
_symmetry.space_group_name_H-M   'P 1'
#
loop_
_entity.id
_entity.type
_entity.pdbx_description
1 polymer ?
#
loop_
_entity_poly.entity_id
_entity_poly.type
_entity_poly.pdbx_seq_one_letter_code
_entity_poly.pdbx_strand_id
1 'polypeptide(L)'
;MAIAQMNWGRLTRPLGHPDMAELSAALGRIYALAEAHPGFLWRIPDEAAAAQLQDLGHGSLVSATVSVWDSVSALRDYTFNSEHGAFLDRKADWFEPVEGPQLVIWDAAPDARPSFREAFDRLETLKQHGPTSEAYGWP
;
A
#
# COMPACT_ATOMS: atom_id res chain seq x y z
N MET A 1 6.94 -16.14 -8.05
CA MET A 1 7.16 -15.11 -9.08
C MET A 1 6.97 -13.79 -8.37
N ALA A 2 7.89 -12.85 -8.59
CA ALA A 2 7.82 -11.56 -7.92
C ALA A 2 6.59 -10.77 -8.37
N ILE A 3 6.07 -9.98 -7.45
CA ILE A 3 4.88 -9.17 -7.62
C ILE A 3 5.15 -7.79 -7.06
N ALA A 4 4.49 -6.80 -7.63
CA ALA A 4 4.34 -5.49 -7.02
C ALA A 4 2.92 -5.35 -6.47
N GLN A 5 2.76 -4.54 -5.44
CA GLN A 5 1.44 -4.14 -4.97
C GLN A 5 1.39 -2.66 -4.65
N MET A 6 0.19 -2.12 -4.68
CA MET A 6 -0.14 -0.88 -4.02
C MET A 6 -1.38 -1.07 -3.17
N ASN A 7 -1.35 -0.53 -1.95
CA ASN A 7 -2.54 -0.28 -1.15
C ASN A 7 -2.68 1.21 -0.86
N TRP A 8 -3.91 1.67 -0.75
CA TRP A 8 -4.21 3.06 -0.46
C TRP A 8 -5.48 3.23 0.37
N GLY A 9 -5.58 4.38 1.03
CA GLY A 9 -6.76 4.78 1.77
C GLY A 9 -6.83 6.29 1.92
N ARG A 10 -8.01 6.76 2.31
CA ARG A 10 -8.26 8.15 2.66
C ARG A 10 -8.32 8.28 4.17
N LEU A 11 -7.42 9.05 4.74
CA LEU A 11 -7.36 9.34 6.16
C LEU A 11 -8.56 10.20 6.56
N THR A 12 -9.10 9.96 7.75
CA THR A 12 -10.16 10.80 8.35
C THR A 12 -9.63 12.17 8.75
N ARG A 13 -8.32 12.26 9.07
CA ARG A 13 -7.62 13.49 9.48
C ARG A 13 -6.16 13.46 9.03
N PRO A 14 -5.46 14.61 8.97
CA PRO A 14 -4.02 14.65 8.70
C PRO A 14 -3.23 13.87 9.76
N LEU A 15 -2.14 13.18 9.36
CA LEU A 15 -1.32 12.35 10.26
C LEU A 15 -0.80 13.06 11.52
N GLY A 16 -0.64 14.39 11.47
CA GLY A 16 -0.22 15.19 12.64
C GLY A 16 -1.33 15.49 13.66
N HIS A 17 -2.58 15.09 13.41
CA HIS A 17 -3.68 15.31 14.34
C HIS A 17 -3.60 14.35 15.54
N PRO A 18 -3.98 14.77 16.77
CA PRO A 18 -3.93 13.90 17.97
C PRO A 18 -4.63 12.54 17.80
N ASP A 19 -5.81 12.51 17.17
CA ASP A 19 -6.54 11.26 16.87
C ASP A 19 -5.76 10.29 15.95
N MET A 20 -4.75 10.78 15.21
CA MET A 20 -3.90 9.98 14.32
C MET A 20 -2.59 9.54 14.98
N ALA A 21 -2.37 9.87 16.26
CA ALA A 21 -1.09 9.66 16.94
C ALA A 21 -0.66 8.20 16.99
N GLU A 22 -1.61 7.28 17.22
CA GLU A 22 -1.33 5.83 17.24
C GLU A 22 -0.82 5.34 15.88
N LEU A 23 -1.55 5.65 14.80
CA LEU A 23 -1.13 5.30 13.44
C LEU A 23 0.21 5.95 13.09
N SER A 24 0.36 7.25 13.32
CA SER A 24 1.58 7.99 13.01
C SER A 24 2.80 7.44 13.74
N ALA A 25 2.66 7.06 15.02
CA ALA A 25 3.74 6.44 15.80
C ALA A 25 4.08 5.01 15.34
N ALA A 26 3.14 4.32 14.69
CA ALA A 26 3.32 2.95 14.22
C ALA A 26 3.93 2.86 12.81
N LEU A 27 3.73 3.86 11.95
CA LEU A 27 4.16 3.84 10.54
C LEU A 27 5.60 3.35 10.35
N GLY A 28 6.57 3.96 11.04
CA GLY A 28 7.97 3.57 10.91
C GLY A 28 8.25 2.12 11.35
N ARG A 29 7.54 1.62 12.37
CA ARG A 29 7.66 0.24 12.83
C ARG A 29 7.06 -0.74 11.82
N ILE A 30 5.91 -0.42 11.24
CA ILE A 30 5.24 -1.22 10.22
C ILE A 30 6.09 -1.28 8.94
N TYR A 31 6.71 -0.17 8.52
CA TYR A 31 7.62 -0.18 7.38
C TYR A 31 8.88 -1.01 7.65
N ALA A 32 9.50 -0.88 8.82
CA ALA A 32 10.64 -1.72 9.20
C ALA A 32 10.26 -3.20 9.28
N LEU A 33 9.04 -3.51 9.72
CA LEU A 33 8.50 -4.88 9.74
C LEU A 33 8.35 -5.45 8.33
N ALA A 34 7.87 -4.66 7.37
CA ALA A 34 7.82 -5.05 5.96
C ALA A 34 9.23 -5.33 5.43
N GLU A 35 10.16 -4.39 5.63
CA GLU A 35 11.53 -4.47 5.12
C GLU A 35 12.32 -5.65 5.68
N ALA A 36 12.01 -6.08 6.91
CA ALA A 36 12.60 -7.25 7.54
C ALA A 36 11.89 -8.57 7.20
N HIS A 37 10.73 -8.53 6.55
CA HIS A 37 9.92 -9.72 6.29
C HIS A 37 10.55 -10.60 5.20
N PRO A 38 10.60 -11.93 5.38
CA PRO A 38 11.00 -12.84 4.31
C PRO A 38 10.19 -12.61 3.03
N GLY A 39 10.89 -12.44 1.91
CA GLY A 39 10.29 -12.19 0.60
C GLY A 39 9.99 -10.73 0.27
N PHE A 40 10.25 -9.78 1.18
CA PHE A 40 10.26 -8.36 0.83
C PHE A 40 11.46 -8.03 -0.08
N LEU A 41 11.24 -7.25 -1.13
CA LEU A 41 12.28 -6.87 -2.09
C LEU A 41 12.52 -5.36 -2.14
N TRP A 42 11.46 -4.54 -2.14
CA TRP A 42 11.58 -3.09 -2.26
C TRP A 42 10.28 -2.36 -1.92
N ARG A 43 10.37 -1.07 -1.55
CA ARG A 43 9.22 -0.14 -1.51
C ARG A 43 9.62 1.28 -1.89
N ILE A 44 8.65 2.12 -2.25
CA ILE A 44 8.88 3.56 -2.36
C ILE A 44 9.30 4.11 -0.98
N PRO A 45 10.43 4.84 -0.88
CA PRO A 45 10.88 5.45 0.37
C PRO A 45 9.91 6.52 0.90
N ASP A 46 9.84 6.66 2.22
CA ASP A 46 8.90 7.57 2.90
C ASP A 46 9.14 9.03 2.52
N GLU A 47 10.40 9.41 2.37
CA GLU A 47 10.84 10.76 2.04
C GLU A 47 10.35 11.18 0.64
N ALA A 48 10.12 10.20 -0.24
CA ALA A 48 9.64 10.44 -1.59
C ALA A 48 8.12 10.30 -1.70
N ALA A 49 7.47 9.56 -0.81
CA ALA A 49 6.08 9.17 -0.99
C ALA A 49 5.11 10.35 -0.98
N ALA A 50 5.24 11.25 0.00
CA ALA A 50 4.36 12.41 0.12
C ALA A 50 4.47 13.34 -1.09
N ALA A 51 5.69 13.63 -1.56
CA ALA A 51 5.93 14.47 -2.73
C ALA A 51 5.37 13.86 -4.01
N GLN A 52 5.60 12.56 -4.25
CA GLN A 52 5.07 11.88 -5.43
C GLN A 52 3.53 11.84 -5.45
N LEU A 53 2.89 11.61 -4.30
CA LEU A 53 1.42 11.66 -4.21
C LEU A 53 0.89 13.07 -4.50
N GLN A 54 1.55 14.10 -3.97
CA GLN A 54 1.19 15.48 -4.24
C GLN A 54 1.35 15.86 -5.72
N ASP A 55 2.43 15.44 -6.37
CA ASP A 55 2.68 15.67 -7.80
C ASP A 55 1.62 15.00 -8.70
N LEU A 56 1.03 13.90 -8.22
CA LEU A 56 -0.11 13.23 -8.86
C LEU A 56 -1.46 13.89 -8.56
N GLY A 57 -1.48 14.99 -7.81
CA GLY A 57 -2.70 15.72 -7.45
C GLY A 57 -3.47 15.11 -6.28
N HIS A 58 -2.88 14.19 -5.52
CA HIS A 58 -3.50 13.67 -4.31
C HIS A 58 -3.31 14.63 -3.14
N GLY A 59 -4.38 14.86 -2.37
CA GLY A 59 -4.34 15.70 -1.17
C GLY A 59 -3.66 15.01 0.01
N SER A 60 -3.38 15.77 1.07
CA SER A 60 -2.71 15.30 2.29
C SER A 60 -3.46 14.24 3.10
N LEU A 61 -4.72 13.96 2.74
CA LEU A 61 -5.52 12.88 3.32
C LEU A 61 -5.42 11.57 2.55
N VAL A 62 -4.71 11.53 1.42
CA VAL A 62 -4.45 10.27 0.71
C VAL A 62 -3.18 9.65 1.27
N SER A 63 -3.29 8.40 1.73
CA SER A 63 -2.16 7.58 2.16
C SER A 63 -2.07 6.38 1.24
N ALA A 64 -0.90 6.14 0.65
CA ALA A 64 -0.66 5.01 -0.23
C ALA A 64 0.78 4.50 -0.09
N THR A 65 0.97 3.21 -0.33
CA THR A 65 2.27 2.56 -0.34
C THR A 65 2.40 1.66 -1.56
N VAL A 66 3.59 1.62 -2.15
CA VAL A 66 3.93 0.70 -3.24
C VAL A 66 5.13 -0.12 -2.80
N SER A 67 5.05 -1.45 -2.92
CA SER A 67 6.17 -2.36 -2.64
C SER A 67 6.24 -3.53 -3.62
N VAL A 68 7.36 -4.24 -3.58
CA VAL A 68 7.70 -5.39 -4.41
C VAL A 68 8.07 -6.54 -3.49
N TRP A 69 7.55 -7.72 -3.79
CA TRP A 69 7.67 -8.95 -3.02
C TRP A 69 8.04 -10.11 -3.95
N ASP A 70 8.69 -11.14 -3.44
CA ASP A 70 9.09 -12.32 -4.22
C ASP A 70 7.91 -13.24 -4.59
N SER A 71 6.79 -13.06 -3.91
CA SER A 71 5.59 -13.88 -3.99
C SER A 71 4.39 -13.23 -3.32
N VAL A 72 3.19 -13.57 -3.81
CA VAL A 72 1.93 -13.17 -3.15
C VAL A 72 1.80 -13.80 -1.76
N SER A 73 2.36 -15.00 -1.56
CA SER A 73 2.37 -15.66 -0.24
C SER A 73 3.15 -14.86 0.80
N ALA A 74 4.33 -14.33 0.46
CA ALA A 74 5.12 -13.51 1.37
C ALA A 74 4.39 -12.21 1.72
N LEU A 75 3.82 -11.54 0.71
CA LEU A 75 2.99 -10.35 0.93
C LEU A 75 1.78 -10.66 1.83
N ARG A 76 1.09 -11.78 1.60
CA ARG A 76 -0.09 -12.19 2.40
C ARG A 76 0.30 -12.48 3.84
N ASP A 77 1.41 -13.16 4.06
CA ASP A 77 1.93 -13.47 5.40
C ASP A 77 2.26 -12.19 6.17
N TYR A 78 3.02 -11.27 5.57
CA TYR A 78 3.25 -9.94 6.13
C TYR A 78 1.94 -9.20 6.41
N THR A 79 1.00 -9.22 5.48
CA THR A 79 -0.22 -8.41 5.58
C THR A 79 -1.10 -8.83 6.75
N PHE A 80 -1.28 -10.15 6.94
CA PHE A 80 -2.29 -10.68 7.85
C PHE A 80 -1.71 -11.36 9.10
N ASN A 81 -0.48 -11.86 9.06
CA ASN A 81 0.14 -12.59 10.17
C ASN A 81 1.22 -11.76 10.90
N SER A 82 1.24 -10.45 10.67
CA SER A 82 2.12 -9.50 11.36
C SER A 82 1.32 -8.40 12.06
N GLU A 83 1.99 -7.48 12.77
CA GLU A 83 1.35 -6.31 13.40
C GLU A 83 0.54 -5.47 12.40
N HIS A 84 0.87 -5.53 11.10
CA HIS A 84 0.09 -4.88 10.05
C HIS A 84 -1.38 -5.33 10.04
N GLY A 85 -1.66 -6.62 10.31
CA GLY A 85 -3.02 -7.16 10.38
C GLY A 85 -3.88 -6.48 11.44
N ALA A 86 -3.30 -6.16 12.60
CA ALA A 86 -4.00 -5.49 13.69
C ALA A 86 -4.45 -4.06 13.31
N PHE A 87 -3.64 -3.35 12.51
CA PHE A 87 -4.02 -2.04 11.96
C PHE A 87 -5.10 -2.16 10.87
N LEU A 88 -5.08 -3.23 10.07
CA LEU A 88 -6.14 -3.50 9.09
C LEU A 88 -7.49 -3.78 9.73
N ASP A 89 -7.51 -4.54 10.83
CA ASP A 89 -8.73 -4.83 11.59
C ASP A 89 -9.36 -3.57 12.19
N ARG A 90 -8.51 -2.59 12.52
CA ARG A 90 -8.91 -1.29 13.09
C ARG A 90 -8.87 -0.13 12.10
N LYS A 91 -8.80 -0.41 10.80
CA LYS A 91 -8.65 0.64 9.77
C LYS A 91 -9.70 1.77 9.87
N ALA A 92 -10.91 1.46 10.34
CA ALA A 92 -11.98 2.44 10.51
C ALA A 92 -11.68 3.53 11.55
N ASP A 93 -10.70 3.32 12.44
CA ASP A 93 -10.24 4.33 13.39
C ASP A 93 -9.53 5.50 12.69
N TRP A 94 -8.91 5.25 11.53
CA TRP A 94 -8.05 6.21 10.83
C TRP A 94 -8.43 6.49 9.39
N PHE A 95 -9.21 5.62 8.75
CA PHE A 95 -9.54 5.70 7.33
C PHE A 95 -11.04 5.82 7.09
N GLU A 96 -11.41 6.70 6.17
CA GLU A 96 -12.75 6.78 5.61
C GLU A 96 -13.03 5.57 4.71
N PRO A 97 -14.29 5.11 4.64
CA PRO A 97 -14.72 4.22 3.58
C PRO A 97 -14.40 4.80 2.20
N VAL A 98 -13.87 3.96 1.32
CA VAL A 98 -13.57 4.29 -0.07
C VAL A 98 -14.33 3.33 -0.96
N GLU A 99 -14.94 3.86 -2.01
CA GLU A 99 -15.58 3.04 -3.04
C GLU A 99 -14.54 2.48 -4.01
N GLY A 100 -14.68 1.20 -4.35
CA GLY A 100 -13.79 0.51 -5.28
C GLY A 100 -12.56 -0.14 -4.63
N PRO A 101 -11.61 -0.64 -5.44
CA PRO A 101 -10.46 -1.36 -4.93
C PRO A 101 -9.51 -0.41 -4.17
N GLN A 102 -9.06 -0.87 -3.01
CA GLN A 102 -8.03 -0.20 -2.19
C GLN A 102 -6.67 -0.90 -2.25
N LEU A 103 -6.59 -2.00 -3.00
CA LEU A 103 -5.40 -2.80 -3.22
C LEU A 103 -5.37 -3.21 -4.69
N VAL A 104 -4.19 -3.17 -5.29
CA VAL A 104 -3.89 -3.81 -6.57
C VAL A 104 -2.56 -4.54 -6.47
N ILE A 105 -2.51 -5.73 -7.06
CA ILE A 105 -1.33 -6.59 -7.19
C ILE A 105 -1.12 -6.85 -8.69
N TRP A 106 0.13 -6.90 -9.13
CA TRP A 106 0.50 -7.28 -10.49
C TRP A 106 1.87 -7.95 -10.52
N ASP A 107 2.13 -8.69 -11.58
CA ASP A 107 3.41 -9.37 -11.76
C ASP A 107 4.51 -8.34 -12.08
N ALA A 108 5.67 -8.51 -11.46
CA ALA A 108 6.79 -7.57 -11.62
C ALA A 108 8.13 -8.31 -11.59
N ALA A 109 9.17 -7.68 -12.15
CA ALA A 109 10.53 -8.16 -11.98
C ALA A 109 10.98 -7.97 -10.51
N PRO A 110 11.84 -8.85 -9.96
CA PRO A 110 12.32 -8.72 -8.58
C PRO A 110 13.06 -7.39 -8.29
N ASP A 111 13.66 -6.78 -9.29
CA ASP A 111 14.37 -5.50 -9.24
C ASP A 111 13.51 -4.31 -9.68
N ALA A 112 12.21 -4.52 -9.93
CA ALA A 112 11.29 -3.46 -10.33
C ALA A 112 11.23 -2.33 -9.28
N ARG A 113 11.01 -1.11 -9.77
CA ARG A 113 10.86 0.11 -8.96
C ARG A 113 9.61 0.88 -9.42
N PRO A 114 8.42 0.28 -9.31
CA PRO A 114 7.19 0.90 -9.81
C PRO A 114 6.91 2.23 -9.12
N SER A 115 6.34 3.16 -9.88
CA SER A 115 5.94 4.49 -9.38
C SER A 115 4.50 4.48 -8.86
N PHE A 116 4.12 5.50 -8.09
CA PHE A 116 2.70 5.70 -7.77
C PHE A 116 1.84 5.89 -9.03
N ARG A 117 2.36 6.54 -10.09
CA ARG A 117 1.64 6.71 -11.36
C ARG A 117 1.22 5.37 -11.93
N GLU A 118 2.21 4.48 -12.11
CA GLU A 118 1.98 3.12 -12.60
C GLU A 118 0.98 2.38 -11.70
N ALA A 119 1.18 2.44 -10.38
CA ALA A 119 0.34 1.72 -9.44
C ALA A 119 -1.14 2.19 -9.46
N PHE A 120 -1.39 3.49 -9.58
CA PHE A 120 -2.74 4.02 -9.75
C PHE A 120 -3.34 3.66 -11.11
N ASP A 121 -2.54 3.59 -12.18
CA ASP A 121 -3.00 3.12 -13.48
C ASP A 121 -3.42 1.64 -13.42
N ARG A 122 -2.64 0.79 -12.74
CA ARG A 122 -3.03 -0.61 -12.46
C ARG A 122 -4.32 -0.71 -11.66
N LEU A 123 -4.47 0.12 -10.63
CA LEU A 123 -5.67 0.16 -9.81
C LEU A 123 -6.91 0.53 -10.64
N GLU A 124 -6.77 1.50 -11.54
CA GLU A 124 -7.85 1.90 -12.44
C GLU A 124 -8.19 0.78 -13.45
N THR A 125 -7.18 0.06 -13.98
CA THR A 125 -7.42 -1.13 -14.79
C THR A 125 -8.26 -2.17 -14.03
N LEU A 126 -7.89 -2.47 -12.78
CA LEU A 126 -8.65 -3.39 -11.91
C LEU A 126 -10.08 -2.90 -11.67
N LYS A 127 -10.26 -1.59 -11.43
CA LYS A 127 -11.58 -0.99 -11.20
C LYS A 127 -12.49 -1.10 -12.43
N GLN A 128 -11.95 -0.88 -13.63
CA GLN A 128 -12.72 -0.84 -14.87
C GLN A 128 -13.00 -2.24 -15.45
N HIS A 129 -12.03 -3.15 -15.35
CA HIS A 129 -12.07 -4.44 -16.05
C HIS A 129 -12.19 -5.64 -15.12
N GLY A 130 -12.15 -5.43 -13.80
CA GLY A 130 -12.02 -6.52 -12.84
C GLY A 130 -10.61 -7.14 -12.86
N PRO A 131 -10.42 -8.30 -12.21
CA PRO A 131 -9.13 -8.96 -12.16
C PRO A 131 -8.66 -9.42 -13.55
N THR A 132 -7.43 -9.04 -13.90
CA THR A 132 -6.73 -9.46 -15.12
C THR A 132 -5.30 -9.91 -14.79
N SER A 133 -4.55 -10.45 -15.76
CA SER A 133 -3.12 -10.71 -15.59
C SER A 133 -2.29 -9.45 -15.34
N GLU A 134 -2.82 -8.29 -15.71
CA GLU A 134 -2.14 -7.00 -15.57
C GLU A 134 -2.41 -6.31 -14.24
N ALA A 135 -3.53 -6.62 -13.58
CA ALA A 135 -3.94 -6.04 -12.31
C ALA A 135 -5.02 -6.90 -11.64
N TYR A 136 -4.77 -7.32 -10.41
CA TYR A 136 -5.68 -8.18 -9.64
C TYR A 136 -5.68 -7.83 -8.14
N GLY A 137 -6.65 -8.37 -7.40
CA GLY A 137 -6.72 -8.27 -5.93
C GLY A 137 -6.03 -9.45 -5.24
N TRP A 138 -6.44 -9.79 -4.02
CA TRP A 138 -6.00 -11.06 -3.41
C TRP A 138 -6.50 -12.25 -4.23
N PRO A 139 -5.65 -13.23 -4.56
CA PRO A 139 -6.08 -14.50 -5.15
C PRO A 139 -6.73 -15.43 -4.11
#